data_AF-A0A948DS18-F1
#
_entry.id   AF-A0A948DS18-F1
#
_cell.length_a   1.000
_cell.length_b   1.000
_cell.length_c   1.000
_cell.angle_alpha   90.00
_cell.angle_beta   90.00
_cell.angle_gamma   90.00
#
_symmetry.space_group_name_H-M   'P 1'
#
loop_
_entity.id
_entity.type
_entity.pdbx_description
1 polymer ?
#
loop_
_entity_poly.entity_id
_entity_poly.type
_entity_poly.pdbx_seq_one_letter_code
_entity_poly.pdbx_strand_id
1 'polypeptide(L)'
;MLYQLSYSRACIDSRLRGNDVWFQFVIIYEFWYTFSMAGRGFYRRKRKKSLSRLYLLIVLILGFVVFKWGFSALIEIIAKTGGGDQKVMELGDVVAPQTPVISGLPEATNSAQIKIEGYTEAGVEVEYFINNRRVITEQTNEDGFYQTVLSLDEGENEIKIIAKDEAENESISKPVKVIYDFKAPKILLSSPTNGQEFFGQQEQVITVSGEVSESEADLRINNTYVRLDGNGSFSLRVSLNEGENEIKLVATDKAGNLTEETIKVSYVR
;
A
#
# COMPACT_ATOMS: atom_id res chain seq x y z
N MET A 1 -44.86 22.75 12.23
CA MET A 1 -43.45 22.75 11.78
C MET A 1 -43.09 21.32 11.38
N LEU A 2 -42.43 21.18 10.24
CA LEU A 2 -42.26 20.02 9.36
C LEU A 2 -41.49 18.81 9.96
N TYR A 3 -41.81 17.58 9.47
CA TYR A 3 -40.99 16.38 9.09
C TYR A 3 -39.68 16.05 9.89
N GLN A 4 -39.19 14.83 10.17
CA GLN A 4 -39.21 13.43 9.65
C GLN A 4 -38.76 12.48 10.79
N LEU A 5 -39.35 11.28 10.99
CA LEU A 5 -38.89 9.92 10.59
C LEU A 5 -37.38 9.56 10.76
N SER A 6 -37.09 8.53 11.57
CA SER A 6 -36.17 7.44 11.20
C SER A 6 -36.31 6.20 12.11
N TYR A 7 -36.36 5.03 11.47
CA TYR A 7 -36.35 3.68 12.02
C TYR A 7 -34.98 3.33 12.62
N SER A 8 -34.95 2.47 13.65
CA SER A 8 -33.89 1.45 13.76
C SER A 8 -34.38 0.19 14.48
N ARG A 9 -34.40 -0.91 13.72
CA ARG A 9 -34.56 -2.28 14.20
C ARG A 9 -33.23 -2.72 14.85
N ALA A 10 -33.23 -2.96 16.15
CA ALA A 10 -32.17 -3.75 16.78
C ALA A 10 -32.52 -5.24 16.61
N CYS A 11 -32.11 -5.80 15.48
CA CYS A 11 -32.20 -7.23 15.21
C CYS A 11 -30.82 -7.84 15.52
N ILE A 12 -30.79 -8.62 16.60
CA ILE A 12 -30.02 -9.87 16.81
C ILE A 12 -28.83 -10.05 15.86
N ASP A 13 -27.60 -9.97 16.38
CA ASP A 13 -26.61 -10.98 16.00
C ASP A 13 -25.46 -11.22 17.00
N SER A 14 -25.15 -12.51 17.10
CA SER A 14 -23.86 -13.19 17.28
C SER A 14 -22.83 -12.66 18.29
N ARG A 15 -23.03 -13.03 19.56
CA ARG A 15 -21.91 -13.51 20.37
C ARG A 15 -22.43 -14.44 21.46
N LEU A 16 -21.72 -15.55 21.68
CA LEU A 16 -22.08 -16.75 22.47
C LEU A 16 -22.68 -17.91 21.66
N ARG A 17 -21.94 -18.36 20.62
CA ARG A 17 -21.95 -19.78 20.23
C ARG A 17 -20.69 -20.44 20.81
N GLY A 18 -20.76 -20.73 22.10
CA GLY A 18 -19.86 -21.65 22.78
C GLY A 18 -20.72 -22.76 23.38
N ASN A 19 -20.28 -24.01 23.25
CA ASN A 19 -20.92 -25.22 23.75
C ASN A 19 -21.25 -25.13 25.25
N ASP A 20 -22.40 -24.55 25.59
CA ASP A 20 -22.90 -24.59 26.97
C ASP A 20 -23.60 -25.93 27.19
N VAL A 21 -22.77 -26.93 27.50
CA VAL A 21 -23.15 -28.22 28.09
C VAL A 21 -24.08 -28.00 29.31
N TRP A 22 -23.97 -26.85 29.97
CA TRP A 22 -24.83 -26.42 31.07
C TRP A 22 -26.30 -26.14 30.67
N PHE A 23 -26.58 -25.65 29.46
CA PHE A 23 -27.97 -25.39 29.04
C PHE A 23 -28.73 -26.68 28.71
N GLN A 24 -28.03 -27.74 28.27
CA GLN A 24 -28.63 -29.05 28.04
C GLN A 24 -28.87 -29.84 29.34
N PHE A 25 -28.04 -29.64 30.37
CA PHE A 25 -28.26 -30.27 31.68
C PHE A 25 -29.51 -29.77 32.41
N VAL A 26 -29.88 -28.49 32.24
CA VAL A 26 -31.08 -27.90 32.87
C VAL A 26 -32.39 -28.45 32.27
N ILE A 27 -32.43 -28.71 30.96
CA ILE A 27 -33.62 -29.28 30.29
C ILE A 27 -33.84 -30.74 30.70
N ILE A 28 -32.77 -31.50 30.91
CA ILE A 28 -32.85 -32.93 31.30
C ILE A 28 -33.31 -33.08 32.76
N TYR A 29 -32.94 -32.15 33.66
CA TYR A 29 -33.31 -32.21 35.08
C TYR A 29 -34.80 -31.88 35.32
N GLU A 30 -35.36 -30.89 34.62
CA GLU A 30 -36.78 -30.52 34.70
C GLU A 30 -37.72 -31.59 34.11
N PHE A 31 -37.25 -32.32 33.09
CA PHE A 31 -38.00 -33.43 32.49
C PHE A 31 -38.01 -34.68 33.39
N TRP A 32 -36.97 -34.90 34.18
CA TRP A 32 -36.91 -36.01 35.14
C TRP A 32 -37.77 -35.77 36.39
N TYR A 33 -37.88 -34.52 36.86
CA TYR A 33 -38.72 -34.17 38.02
C TYR A 33 -40.23 -34.25 37.74
N THR A 34 -40.66 -33.85 36.54
CA THR A 34 -42.08 -33.93 36.14
C THR A 34 -42.55 -35.36 35.86
N PHE A 35 -41.67 -36.22 35.31
CA PHE A 35 -41.98 -37.64 35.12
C PHE A 35 -41.97 -38.43 36.44
N SER A 36 -41.15 -38.04 37.42
CA SER A 36 -41.04 -38.66 38.74
C SER A 36 -42.26 -38.43 39.65
N MET A 37 -43.01 -37.33 39.47
CA MET A 37 -44.17 -37.00 40.31
C MET A 37 -45.55 -37.29 39.70
N ALA A 38 -45.63 -37.83 38.47
CA ALA A 38 -46.90 -38.28 37.87
C ALA A 38 -47.39 -39.65 38.41
N GLY A 39 -46.66 -40.26 39.34
CA GLY A 39 -46.92 -41.61 39.87
C GLY A 39 -47.54 -41.68 41.26
N ARG A 40 -48.29 -40.68 41.73
CA ARG A 40 -49.00 -40.73 43.03
C ARG A 40 -50.46 -40.32 42.93
N GLY A 41 -51.28 -41.22 42.41
CA GLY A 41 -52.73 -41.11 42.49
C GLY A 41 -53.38 -42.45 42.17
N PHE A 42 -53.95 -43.09 43.19
CA PHE A 42 -54.78 -44.32 43.13
C PHE A 42 -54.05 -45.67 42.98
N TYR A 43 -53.38 -46.12 44.06
CA TYR A 43 -53.28 -47.56 44.35
C TYR A 43 -54.37 -47.95 45.36
N ARG A 44 -55.60 -48.13 44.86
CA ARG A 44 -56.71 -48.74 45.62
C ARG A 44 -56.64 -50.27 45.44
N ARG A 45 -56.56 -50.99 46.56
CA ARG A 45 -56.38 -52.46 46.68
C ARG A 45 -57.18 -53.30 45.67
N LYS A 46 -56.50 -54.24 44.99
CA LYS A 46 -56.94 -55.65 44.83
C LYS A 46 -55.76 -56.56 44.40
N ARG A 47 -55.69 -57.76 44.99
CA ARG A 47 -54.63 -58.78 44.85
C ARG A 47 -54.23 -59.07 43.38
N LYS A 48 -52.93 -59.01 43.09
CA LYS A 48 -52.21 -59.93 42.17
C LYS A 48 -50.68 -59.78 42.38
N LYS A 49 -50.13 -60.52 43.34
CA LYS A 49 -48.69 -60.50 43.71
C LYS A 49 -47.76 -61.16 42.67
N SER A 50 -48.27 -61.72 41.57
CA SER A 50 -47.44 -62.36 40.52
C SER A 50 -47.24 -61.52 39.26
N LEU A 51 -48.16 -60.61 38.93
CA LEU A 51 -48.05 -59.77 37.72
C LEU A 51 -47.02 -58.64 37.85
N SER A 52 -46.84 -58.08 39.06
CA SER A 52 -45.81 -57.04 39.28
C SER A 52 -44.39 -57.60 39.26
N ARG A 53 -44.20 -58.85 39.71
CA ARG A 53 -42.89 -59.53 39.71
C ARG A 53 -42.47 -59.93 38.30
N LEU A 54 -43.41 -60.41 37.48
CA LEU A 54 -43.17 -60.75 36.08
C LEU A 54 -42.80 -59.51 35.25
N TYR A 55 -43.50 -58.39 35.47
CA TYR A 55 -43.20 -57.13 34.82
C TYR A 55 -41.80 -56.60 35.20
N LEU A 56 -41.44 -56.64 36.48
CA LEU A 56 -40.09 -56.28 36.95
C LEU A 56 -38.99 -57.14 36.34
N LEU A 57 -39.22 -58.46 36.22
CA LEU A 57 -38.27 -59.37 35.56
C LEU A 57 -38.12 -59.06 34.07
N ILE A 58 -39.20 -58.78 33.36
CA ILE A 58 -39.16 -58.42 31.93
C ILE A 58 -38.39 -57.11 31.71
N VAL A 59 -38.62 -56.09 32.54
CA VAL A 59 -37.90 -54.82 32.47
C VAL A 59 -36.41 -55.00 32.77
N LEU A 60 -36.05 -55.84 33.74
CA LEU A 60 -34.65 -56.16 34.04
C LEU A 60 -33.97 -56.92 32.90
N ILE A 61 -34.67 -57.86 32.26
CA ILE A 61 -34.14 -58.61 31.11
C ILE A 61 -33.99 -57.70 29.90
N LEU A 62 -34.98 -56.85 29.58
CA LEU A 62 -34.88 -55.85 28.52
C LEU A 62 -33.74 -54.85 28.78
N GLY A 63 -33.64 -54.37 30.02
CA GLY A 63 -32.52 -53.54 30.46
C GLY A 63 -31.18 -54.25 30.29
N PHE A 64 -31.10 -55.53 30.66
CA PHE A 64 -29.88 -56.34 30.48
C PHE A 64 -29.55 -56.56 29.00
N VAL A 65 -30.53 -56.82 28.12
CA VAL A 65 -30.30 -56.99 26.68
C VAL A 65 -29.84 -55.68 26.04
N VAL A 66 -30.47 -54.55 26.37
CA VAL A 66 -30.02 -53.22 25.94
C VAL A 66 -28.63 -52.91 26.50
N PHE A 67 -28.35 -53.30 27.74
CA PHE A 67 -27.05 -53.10 28.38
C PHE A 67 -25.94 -53.97 27.73
N LYS A 68 -26.22 -55.26 27.50
CA LYS A 68 -25.26 -56.22 26.95
C LYS A 68 -25.02 -56.05 25.45
N TRP A 69 -26.05 -55.73 24.68
CA TRP A 69 -25.98 -55.69 23.21
C TRP A 69 -26.12 -54.27 22.65
N GLY A 70 -26.90 -53.40 23.29
CA GLY A 70 -27.10 -52.01 22.83
C GLY A 70 -25.92 -51.08 23.09
N PHE A 71 -25.17 -51.26 24.20
CA PHE A 71 -24.04 -50.36 24.51
C PHE A 71 -22.86 -50.52 23.53
N SER A 72 -22.62 -51.73 23.01
CA SER A 72 -21.53 -51.93 22.04
C SER A 72 -21.83 -51.22 20.72
N ALA A 73 -23.08 -51.26 20.25
CA ALA A 73 -23.52 -50.55 19.06
C ALA A 73 -23.50 -49.01 19.25
N LEU A 74 -23.77 -48.53 20.47
CA LEU A 74 -23.70 -47.11 20.78
C LEU A 74 -22.25 -46.58 20.76
N ILE A 75 -21.28 -47.36 21.26
CA ILE A 75 -19.85 -47.00 21.20
C ILE A 75 -19.38 -46.90 19.75
N GLU A 76 -19.80 -47.80 18.87
CA GLU A 76 -19.44 -47.76 17.44
C GLU A 76 -20.05 -46.55 16.74
N ILE A 77 -21.31 -46.21 17.02
CA ILE A 77 -21.97 -45.00 16.49
C ILE A 77 -21.30 -43.72 17.03
N ILE A 78 -20.93 -43.68 18.31
CA ILE A 78 -20.21 -42.55 18.92
C ILE A 78 -18.79 -42.43 18.34
N ALA A 79 -18.08 -43.54 18.15
CA ALA A 79 -16.75 -43.54 17.54
C ALA A 79 -16.79 -43.10 16.07
N LYS A 80 -17.81 -43.55 15.31
CA LYS A 80 -17.98 -43.23 13.88
C LYS A 80 -18.59 -41.84 13.62
N THR A 81 -19.24 -41.24 14.62
CA THR A 81 -19.82 -39.88 14.56
C THR A 81 -18.94 -38.82 15.24
N GLY A 82 -18.11 -39.22 16.21
CA GLY A 82 -17.19 -38.33 16.93
C GLY A 82 -15.77 -38.27 16.35
N GLY A 83 -15.37 -39.27 15.57
CA GLY A 83 -14.16 -39.25 14.76
C GLY A 83 -14.40 -38.56 13.43
N GLY A 84 -14.83 -37.29 13.45
CA GLY A 84 -14.65 -36.46 12.27
C GLY A 84 -13.15 -36.34 12.05
N ASP A 85 -12.66 -36.80 10.90
CA ASP A 85 -11.37 -36.37 10.39
C ASP A 85 -11.41 -34.84 10.42
N GLN A 86 -10.84 -34.24 11.47
CA GLN A 86 -10.54 -32.83 11.46
C GLN A 86 -9.37 -32.70 10.52
N LYS A 87 -9.71 -32.65 9.22
CA LYS A 87 -8.81 -32.20 8.18
C LYS A 87 -8.47 -30.76 8.57
N VAL A 88 -7.39 -30.59 9.33
CA VAL A 88 -6.80 -29.29 9.58
C VAL A 88 -6.56 -28.72 8.20
N MET A 89 -7.29 -27.66 7.84
CA MET A 89 -6.92 -26.87 6.68
C MET A 89 -5.54 -26.32 7.01
N GLU A 90 -4.52 -26.83 6.33
CA GLU A 90 -3.26 -26.09 6.21
C GLU A 90 -3.63 -24.77 5.57
N LEU A 91 -3.74 -23.73 6.40
CA LEU A 91 -3.85 -22.38 5.90
C LEU A 91 -2.50 -22.11 5.22
N GLY A 92 -2.51 -21.93 3.90
CA GLY A 92 -1.32 -21.50 3.17
C GLY A 92 -0.83 -20.16 3.72
N ASP A 93 0.36 -19.75 3.31
CA ASP A 93 0.85 -18.43 3.69
C ASP A 93 -0.09 -17.34 3.16
N VAL A 94 -0.45 -16.42 4.04
CA VAL A 94 -1.35 -15.29 3.78
C VAL A 94 -0.72 -13.95 4.17
N VAL A 95 0.56 -13.96 4.55
CA VAL A 95 1.29 -12.78 4.99
C VAL A 95 1.96 -12.17 3.77
N ALA A 96 1.56 -10.95 3.41
CA ALA A 96 2.22 -10.22 2.34
C ALA A 96 3.69 -9.94 2.68
N PRO A 97 4.57 -9.93 1.67
CA PRO A 97 5.97 -9.61 1.89
C PRO A 97 6.16 -8.17 2.35
N GLN A 98 7.34 -7.86 2.89
CA GLN A 98 7.67 -6.48 3.26
C GLN A 98 7.37 -5.50 2.11
N THR A 99 6.85 -4.31 2.42
CA THR A 99 6.56 -3.30 1.40
C THR A 99 7.85 -2.81 0.73
N PRO A 100 7.96 -2.82 -0.61
CA PRO A 100 9.14 -2.31 -1.30
C PRO A 100 9.37 -0.83 -1.05
N VAL A 101 10.62 -0.47 -0.77
CA VAL A 101 11.07 0.92 -0.58
C VAL A 101 12.01 1.31 -1.71
N ILE A 102 11.65 2.34 -2.45
CA ILE A 102 12.47 2.91 -3.53
C ILE A 102 13.44 3.94 -2.93
N SER A 103 14.72 3.81 -3.28
CA SER A 103 15.79 4.73 -2.88
C SER A 103 15.72 6.02 -3.69
N GLY A 104 16.01 7.14 -3.02
CA GLY A 104 15.75 8.50 -3.49
C GLY A 104 15.98 8.74 -4.99
N LEU A 105 14.88 8.89 -5.73
CA LEU A 105 14.89 9.32 -7.12
C LEU A 105 14.87 10.84 -7.21
N PRO A 106 15.47 11.44 -8.25
CA PRO A 106 15.34 12.87 -8.49
C PRO A 106 13.89 13.22 -8.88
N GLU A 107 13.50 14.47 -8.64
CA GLU A 107 12.19 14.97 -9.10
C GLU A 107 12.13 15.06 -10.64
N ALA A 108 13.26 15.37 -11.28
CA ALA A 108 13.40 15.44 -12.73
C ALA A 108 14.77 14.94 -13.20
N THR A 109 14.86 14.50 -14.45
CA THR A 109 16.08 14.00 -15.08
C THR A 109 16.09 14.33 -16.56
N ASN A 110 17.27 14.57 -17.12
CA ASN A 110 17.50 14.70 -18.56
C ASN A 110 17.90 13.40 -19.26
N SER A 111 17.97 12.31 -18.51
CA SER A 111 18.20 10.97 -19.03
C SER A 111 16.89 10.23 -19.23
N ALA A 112 16.69 9.67 -20.43
CA ALA A 112 15.58 8.76 -20.72
C ALA A 112 15.65 7.45 -19.92
N GLN A 113 16.75 7.20 -19.22
CA GLN A 113 16.94 6.03 -18.36
C GLN A 113 17.13 6.46 -16.91
N ILE A 114 16.47 5.76 -16.00
CA ILE A 114 16.62 5.95 -14.56
C ILE A 114 16.97 4.64 -13.88
N LYS A 115 17.96 4.72 -12.99
CA LYS A 115 18.32 3.60 -12.12
C LYS A 115 17.36 3.58 -10.94
N ILE A 116 16.71 2.45 -10.74
CA ILE A 116 15.82 2.19 -9.62
C ILE A 116 16.53 1.23 -8.67
N GLU A 117 16.59 1.59 -7.40
CA GLU A 117 17.22 0.79 -6.35
C GLU A 117 16.31 0.79 -5.13
N GLY A 118 16.37 -0.26 -4.33
CA GLY A 118 15.56 -0.33 -3.14
C GLY A 118 15.68 -1.64 -2.39
N TYR A 119 14.86 -1.75 -1.35
CA TYR A 119 14.83 -2.92 -0.49
C TYR A 119 13.39 -3.39 -0.24
N THR A 120 13.25 -4.70 -0.10
CA THR A 120 12.04 -5.39 0.31
C THR A 120 12.44 -6.67 1.05
N GLU A 121 11.58 -7.68 1.10
CA GLU A 121 11.93 -9.01 1.60
C GLU A 121 12.93 -9.72 0.68
N ALA A 122 13.75 -10.63 1.23
CA ALA A 122 14.74 -11.38 0.47
C ALA A 122 14.13 -12.55 -0.29
N GLY A 123 14.61 -12.79 -1.51
CA GLY A 123 14.19 -13.92 -2.34
C GLY A 123 12.75 -13.84 -2.86
N VAL A 124 12.11 -12.67 -2.78
CA VAL A 124 10.77 -12.41 -3.36
C VAL A 124 10.87 -11.83 -4.76
N GLU A 125 9.84 -12.08 -5.57
CA GLU A 125 9.69 -11.51 -6.89
C GLU A 125 9.30 -10.03 -6.78
N VAL A 126 9.87 -9.20 -7.65
CA VAL A 126 9.63 -7.76 -7.71
C VAL A 126 9.24 -7.37 -9.13
N GLU A 127 8.04 -6.80 -9.28
CA GLU A 127 7.53 -6.26 -10.54
C GLU A 127 7.62 -4.74 -10.56
N TYR A 128 8.21 -4.19 -11.62
CA TYR A 128 8.37 -2.76 -11.81
C TYR A 128 7.33 -2.23 -12.79
N PHE A 129 6.66 -1.15 -12.41
CA PHE A 129 5.64 -0.48 -13.19
C PHE A 129 6.04 0.97 -13.48
N ILE A 130 5.85 1.40 -14.73
CA ILE A 130 5.86 2.81 -15.15
C ILE A 130 4.51 3.13 -15.75
N ASN A 131 3.85 4.19 -15.29
CA ASN A 131 2.56 4.65 -15.82
C ASN A 131 1.52 3.52 -15.86
N ASN A 132 1.46 2.71 -14.79
CA ASN A 132 0.62 1.52 -14.63
C ASN A 132 0.88 0.37 -15.63
N ARG A 133 1.96 0.42 -16.42
CA ARG A 133 2.41 -0.68 -17.28
C ARG A 133 3.55 -1.44 -16.59
N ARG A 134 3.41 -2.76 -16.46
CA ARG A 134 4.50 -3.64 -16.03
C ARG A 134 5.61 -3.63 -17.07
N VAL A 135 6.83 -3.31 -16.66
CA VAL A 135 8.00 -3.17 -17.53
C VAL A 135 8.89 -4.40 -17.43
N ILE A 136 9.24 -4.79 -16.21
CA ILE A 136 10.17 -5.90 -15.93
C ILE A 136 9.80 -6.55 -14.59
N THR A 137 10.22 -7.80 -14.43
CA THR A 137 10.08 -8.60 -13.21
C THR A 137 11.44 -9.22 -12.90
N GLU A 138 11.88 -9.12 -11.65
CA GLU A 138 13.17 -9.65 -11.18
C GLU A 138 13.02 -10.26 -9.78
N GLN A 139 14.01 -11.04 -9.35
CA GLN A 139 14.08 -11.55 -7.98
C GLN A 139 15.02 -10.68 -7.15
N THR A 140 14.66 -10.46 -5.88
CA THR A 140 15.55 -9.78 -4.92
C THR A 140 16.73 -10.67 -4.53
N ASN A 141 17.82 -10.04 -4.10
CA ASN A 141 18.97 -10.78 -3.58
C ASN A 141 18.72 -11.30 -2.15
N GLU A 142 19.72 -11.98 -1.58
CA GLU A 142 19.66 -12.53 -0.21
C GLU A 142 19.46 -11.48 0.90
N ASP A 143 19.73 -10.21 0.60
CA ASP A 143 19.54 -9.07 1.50
C ASP A 143 18.22 -8.30 1.23
N GLY A 144 17.39 -8.77 0.28
CA GLY A 144 16.16 -8.08 -0.14
C GLY A 144 16.41 -6.84 -1.01
N PHE A 145 17.64 -6.62 -1.46
CA PHE A 145 17.98 -5.53 -2.38
C PHE A 145 17.55 -5.87 -3.80
N TYR A 146 17.01 -4.86 -4.49
CA TYR A 146 16.71 -4.91 -5.91
C TYR A 146 17.26 -3.68 -6.62
N GLN A 147 17.65 -3.86 -7.88
CA GLN A 147 18.19 -2.80 -8.71
C GLN A 147 17.91 -3.08 -10.18
N THR A 148 17.37 -2.10 -10.88
CA THR A 148 17.17 -2.18 -12.33
C THR A 148 17.32 -0.81 -12.99
N VAL A 149 17.34 -0.78 -14.32
CA VAL A 149 17.30 0.47 -15.10
C VAL A 149 16.04 0.47 -15.93
N LEU A 150 15.22 1.50 -15.77
CA LEU A 150 13.98 1.67 -16.52
C LEU A 150 14.08 2.80 -17.54
N SER A 151 13.39 2.64 -18.66
CA SER A 151 13.22 3.69 -19.66
C SER A 151 11.98 4.53 -19.35
N LEU A 152 12.14 5.85 -19.35
CA LEU A 152 11.10 6.84 -19.08
C LEU A 152 10.46 7.33 -20.38
N ASP A 153 9.17 7.61 -20.32
CA ASP A 153 8.43 8.35 -21.36
C ASP A 153 8.66 9.87 -21.16
N GLU A 154 8.60 10.69 -22.20
CA GLU A 154 8.74 12.15 -22.06
C GLU A 154 7.66 12.71 -21.10
N GLY A 155 8.06 13.56 -20.16
CA GLY A 155 7.18 14.16 -19.16
C GLY A 155 7.11 13.36 -17.86
N GLU A 156 5.94 13.37 -17.21
CA GLU A 156 5.74 12.74 -15.91
C GLU A 156 5.68 11.20 -16.03
N ASN A 157 6.49 10.52 -15.21
CA ASN A 157 6.49 9.06 -15.08
C ASN A 157 6.16 8.68 -13.63
N GLU A 158 5.08 7.94 -13.43
CA GLU A 158 4.76 7.34 -12.13
C GLU A 158 5.34 5.93 -12.02
N ILE A 159 6.25 5.75 -11.07
CA ILE A 159 6.98 4.51 -10.82
C ILE A 159 6.41 3.82 -9.59
N LYS A 160 6.13 2.53 -9.72
CA LYS A 160 5.56 1.68 -8.65
C LYS A 160 6.20 0.31 -8.70
N ILE A 161 6.41 -0.27 -7.52
CA ILE A 161 7.00 -1.60 -7.38
C ILE A 161 6.06 -2.48 -6.57
N ILE A 162 5.84 -3.70 -7.05
CA ILE A 162 5.06 -4.73 -6.36
C ILE A 162 6.02 -5.85 -5.99
N ALA A 163 6.07 -6.24 -4.71
CA ALA A 163 6.75 -7.45 -4.28
C ALA A 163 5.74 -8.57 -4.07
N LYS A 164 6.13 -9.79 -4.43
CA LYS A 164 5.30 -10.99 -4.39
C LYS A 164 6.07 -12.18 -3.86
N ASP A 165 5.52 -12.82 -2.84
CA ASP A 165 6.10 -14.03 -2.24
C ASP A 165 5.74 -15.30 -3.05
N GLU A 166 6.27 -16.46 -2.62
CA GLU A 166 5.99 -17.75 -3.27
C GLU A 166 4.51 -18.20 -3.14
N ALA A 167 3.80 -17.69 -2.14
CA ALA A 167 2.38 -17.95 -1.91
C ALA A 167 1.46 -16.95 -2.65
N GLU A 168 2.05 -16.09 -3.48
CA GLU A 168 1.39 -15.08 -4.31
C GLU A 168 0.76 -13.93 -3.50
N ASN A 169 1.16 -13.72 -2.24
CA ASN A 169 0.78 -12.53 -1.49
C ASN A 169 1.60 -11.33 -1.97
N GLU A 170 0.97 -10.16 -2.05
CA GLU A 170 1.57 -8.97 -2.65
C GLU A 170 1.63 -7.77 -1.69
N SER A 171 2.67 -6.95 -1.85
CA SER A 171 2.76 -5.63 -1.24
C SER A 171 3.26 -4.59 -2.25
N ILE A 172 2.81 -3.34 -2.10
CA ILE A 172 2.96 -2.29 -3.12
C ILE A 172 3.70 -1.08 -2.54
N SER A 173 4.72 -0.61 -3.25
CA SER A 173 5.47 0.59 -2.87
C SER A 173 4.60 1.85 -2.89
N LYS A 174 5.07 2.89 -2.21
CA LYS A 174 4.56 4.25 -2.50
C LYS A 174 4.92 4.61 -3.95
N PRO A 175 3.99 5.22 -4.72
CA PRO A 175 4.33 5.69 -6.06
C PRO A 175 5.31 6.86 -5.97
N VAL A 176 6.31 6.87 -6.85
CA VAL A 176 7.28 7.95 -6.98
C VAL A 176 7.15 8.53 -8.38
N LYS A 177 7.08 9.86 -8.48
CA LYS A 177 6.99 10.56 -9.75
C LYS A 177 8.35 11.12 -10.14
N VAL A 178 8.72 10.93 -11.40
CA VAL A 178 9.94 11.50 -11.99
C VAL A 178 9.57 12.13 -13.32
N ILE A 179 10.01 13.37 -13.53
CA ILE A 179 9.82 14.08 -14.80
C ILE A 179 11.05 13.82 -15.69
N TYR A 180 10.84 13.19 -16.84
CA TYR A 180 11.87 13.16 -17.88
C TYR A 180 11.71 14.37 -18.79
N ASP A 181 12.68 15.27 -18.75
CA ASP A 181 12.77 16.43 -19.62
C ASP A 181 14.17 16.52 -20.23
N PHE A 182 14.25 16.47 -21.56
CA PHE A 182 15.50 16.56 -22.31
C PHE A 182 15.71 17.94 -22.98
N LYS A 183 14.78 18.88 -22.79
CA LYS A 183 14.82 20.18 -23.46
C LYS A 183 15.52 21.18 -22.57
N ALA A 184 16.58 21.80 -23.10
CA ALA A 184 17.25 22.86 -22.38
C ALA A 184 16.42 24.15 -22.33
N PRO A 185 16.52 24.93 -21.23
CA PRO A 185 15.87 26.22 -21.11
C PRO A 185 16.45 27.18 -22.14
N LYS A 186 15.64 28.09 -22.69
CA LYS A 186 16.10 29.12 -23.65
C LYS A 186 16.35 30.42 -22.93
N ILE A 187 17.45 31.09 -23.25
CA ILE A 187 17.75 32.46 -22.80
C ILE A 187 17.36 33.43 -23.93
N LEU A 188 16.55 34.43 -23.60
CA LEU A 188 16.15 35.52 -24.50
C LEU A 188 16.69 36.82 -23.93
N LEU A 189 17.89 37.19 -24.36
CA LEU A 189 18.54 38.41 -23.92
C LEU A 189 17.90 39.65 -24.56
N SER A 190 17.44 40.60 -23.74
CA SER A 190 16.87 41.87 -24.19
C SER A 190 17.90 43.00 -24.26
N SER A 191 18.85 43.03 -23.32
CA SER A 191 19.93 44.01 -23.25
C SER A 191 21.08 43.43 -22.40
N PRO A 192 22.35 43.71 -22.73
CA PRO A 192 22.81 44.40 -23.94
C PRO A 192 22.74 43.47 -25.17
N THR A 193 22.94 44.02 -26.38
CA THR A 193 23.13 43.18 -27.58
C THR A 193 24.59 42.77 -27.72
N ASN A 194 24.85 41.63 -28.38
CA ASN A 194 26.21 41.21 -28.65
C ASN A 194 26.93 42.23 -29.55
N GLY A 195 28.13 42.65 -29.15
CA GLY A 195 28.92 43.69 -29.80
C GLY A 195 28.54 45.12 -29.42
N GLN A 196 27.64 45.32 -28.45
CA GLN A 196 27.25 46.67 -28.02
C GLN A 196 28.43 47.42 -27.38
N GLU A 197 28.55 48.70 -27.72
CA GLU A 197 29.57 49.61 -27.19
C GLU A 197 28.94 50.56 -26.16
N PHE A 198 29.69 50.84 -25.10
CA PHE A 198 29.32 51.72 -23.99
C PHE A 198 30.39 52.79 -23.79
N PHE A 199 29.98 54.03 -23.54
CA PHE A 199 30.85 55.20 -23.49
C PHE A 199 30.64 56.05 -22.24
N GLY A 200 31.73 56.54 -21.65
CA GLY A 200 31.70 57.48 -20.54
C GLY A 200 31.50 56.83 -19.18
N GLN A 201 31.82 57.57 -18.11
CA GLN A 201 31.79 57.04 -16.74
C GLN A 201 30.41 56.56 -16.25
N GLN A 202 29.31 57.04 -16.85
CA GLN A 202 27.95 56.65 -16.46
C GLN A 202 27.59 55.24 -16.95
N GLU A 203 28.26 54.74 -17.99
CA GLU A 203 27.97 53.43 -18.61
C GLU A 203 28.96 52.34 -18.18
N GLN A 204 29.82 52.61 -17.19
CA GLN A 204 30.68 51.58 -16.60
C GLN A 204 29.86 50.44 -15.95
N VAL A 205 28.64 50.73 -15.49
CA VAL A 205 27.74 49.73 -14.91
C VAL A 205 26.51 49.62 -15.79
N ILE A 206 26.38 48.48 -16.47
CA ILE A 206 25.26 48.20 -17.37
C ILE A 206 24.23 47.30 -16.70
N THR A 207 23.02 47.28 -17.25
CA THR A 207 21.98 46.33 -16.85
C THR A 207 21.86 45.24 -17.92
N VAL A 208 22.14 44.00 -17.51
CA VAL A 208 21.89 42.79 -18.29
C VAL A 208 20.49 42.28 -17.93
N SER A 209 19.61 42.19 -18.92
CA SER A 209 18.21 41.83 -18.71
C SER A 209 17.68 40.98 -19.86
N GLY A 210 16.75 40.09 -19.54
CA GLY A 210 16.11 39.21 -20.50
C GLY A 210 15.12 38.27 -19.82
N GLU A 211 14.80 37.19 -20.50
CA GLU A 211 13.89 36.14 -20.03
C GLU A 211 14.52 34.77 -20.21
N VAL A 212 14.19 33.83 -19.31
CA VAL A 212 14.49 32.40 -19.45
C VAL A 212 13.15 31.69 -19.66
N SER A 213 13.08 30.76 -20.61
CA SER A 213 11.81 30.08 -20.94
C SER A 213 11.21 29.27 -19.79
N GLU A 214 12.02 28.93 -18.79
CA GLU A 214 11.63 28.20 -17.60
C GLU A 214 11.90 29.04 -16.36
N SER A 215 10.84 29.49 -15.70
CA SER A 215 10.92 30.41 -14.56
C SER A 215 11.51 29.80 -13.29
N GLU A 216 11.61 28.47 -13.22
CA GLU A 216 12.23 27.75 -12.11
C GLU A 216 13.68 27.34 -12.39
N ALA A 217 14.27 27.73 -13.53
CA ALA A 217 15.66 27.44 -13.85
C ALA A 217 16.65 28.23 -12.94
N ASP A 218 17.81 27.63 -12.68
CA ASP A 218 18.98 28.29 -12.08
C ASP A 218 19.69 29.12 -13.17
N LEU A 219 19.64 30.46 -13.05
CA LEU A 219 20.37 31.37 -13.94
C LEU A 219 21.62 31.92 -13.23
N ARG A 220 22.76 31.83 -13.91
CA ARG A 220 24.01 32.50 -13.53
C ARG A 220 24.46 33.47 -14.61
N ILE A 221 24.85 34.69 -14.22
CA ILE A 221 25.51 35.67 -15.09
C ILE A 221 26.89 35.96 -14.49
N ASN A 222 27.97 35.71 -15.24
CA ASN A 222 29.36 35.80 -14.76
C ASN A 222 29.55 35.08 -13.41
N ASN A 223 29.03 33.84 -13.32
CA ASN A 223 29.08 32.99 -12.13
C ASN A 223 28.28 33.50 -10.91
N THR A 224 27.52 34.59 -11.05
CA THR A 224 26.64 35.14 -10.01
C THR A 224 25.22 34.62 -10.20
N TYR A 225 24.61 34.07 -9.16
CA TYR A 225 23.21 33.62 -9.18
C TYR A 225 22.27 34.81 -9.38
N VAL A 226 21.33 34.67 -10.32
CA VAL A 226 20.31 35.66 -10.63
C VAL A 226 18.94 35.02 -10.46
N ARG A 227 18.12 35.62 -9.59
CA ARG A 227 16.76 35.15 -9.34
C ARG A 227 15.87 35.51 -10.54
N LEU A 228 15.17 34.52 -11.07
CA LEU A 228 14.09 34.70 -12.04
C LEU A 228 12.79 35.11 -11.33
N ASP A 229 11.98 35.94 -12.00
CA ASP A 229 10.61 36.18 -11.58
C ASP A 229 9.65 35.07 -12.04
N GLY A 230 8.36 35.18 -11.71
CA GLY A 230 7.37 34.15 -12.07
C GLY A 230 7.18 33.93 -13.57
N ASN A 231 7.62 34.87 -14.41
CA ASN A 231 7.58 34.78 -15.87
C ASN A 231 8.94 34.41 -16.47
N GLY A 232 9.97 34.19 -15.65
CA GLY A 232 11.33 33.91 -16.11
C GLY A 232 12.16 35.15 -16.43
N SER A 233 11.67 36.35 -16.14
CA SER A 233 12.43 37.59 -16.39
C SER A 233 13.56 37.74 -15.39
N PHE A 234 14.66 38.34 -15.83
CA PHE A 234 15.82 38.64 -15.00
C PHE A 234 16.41 40.02 -15.29
N SER A 235 17.10 40.57 -14.29
CA SER A 235 17.87 41.80 -14.41
C SER A 235 19.05 41.78 -13.43
N LEU A 236 20.25 42.05 -13.93
CA LEU A 236 21.47 42.14 -13.13
C LEU A 236 22.31 43.34 -13.56
N ARG A 237 22.86 44.07 -12.60
CA ARG A 237 23.86 45.10 -12.87
C ARG A 237 25.25 44.49 -12.97
N VAL A 238 25.95 44.75 -14.07
CA VAL A 238 27.30 44.25 -14.35
C VAL A 238 28.25 45.44 -14.53
N SER A 239 29.38 45.40 -13.83
CA SER A 239 30.44 46.41 -13.99
C SER A 239 31.39 45.97 -15.12
N LEU A 240 31.69 46.90 -16.02
CA LEU A 240 32.58 46.72 -17.16
C LEU A 240 33.99 47.23 -16.83
N ASN A 241 34.98 46.53 -17.37
CA ASN A 241 36.37 46.96 -17.46
C ASN A 241 36.59 47.72 -18.77
N GLU A 242 37.60 48.59 -18.82
CA GLU A 242 38.01 49.25 -20.07
C GLU A 242 38.33 48.21 -21.16
N GLY A 243 37.80 48.40 -22.36
CA GLY A 243 37.96 47.49 -23.49
C GLY A 243 36.85 46.44 -23.60
N GLU A 244 37.19 45.27 -24.15
CA GLU A 244 36.24 44.17 -24.37
C GLU A 244 35.91 43.44 -23.05
N ASN A 245 34.63 43.19 -22.83
CA ASN A 245 34.10 42.44 -21.69
C ASN A 245 33.26 41.27 -22.21
N GLU A 246 33.54 40.07 -21.72
CA GLU A 246 32.71 38.89 -21.94
C GLU A 246 31.70 38.74 -20.80
N ILE A 247 30.43 38.56 -21.17
CA ILE A 247 29.34 38.29 -20.23
C ILE A 247 28.79 36.90 -20.56
N LYS A 248 29.01 35.96 -19.64
CA LYS A 248 28.54 34.57 -19.76
C LYS A 248 27.25 34.38 -18.99
N LEU A 249 26.20 33.90 -19.67
CA LEU A 249 24.93 33.50 -19.09
C LEU A 249 24.84 31.97 -19.12
N VAL A 250 24.41 31.36 -18.02
CA VAL A 250 24.21 29.91 -17.88
C VAL A 250 22.86 29.68 -17.22
N ALA A 251 21.92 29.08 -17.95
CA ALA A 251 20.64 28.64 -17.40
C ALA A 251 20.65 27.10 -17.26
N THR A 252 20.20 26.59 -16.13
CA THR A 252 20.06 25.15 -15.88
C THR A 252 18.69 24.85 -15.29
N ASP A 253 17.94 23.94 -15.92
CA ASP A 253 16.60 23.58 -15.43
C ASP A 253 16.66 22.57 -14.26
N LYS A 254 15.48 22.10 -13.81
CA LYS A 254 15.36 21.09 -12.75
C LYS A 254 15.84 19.69 -13.16
N ALA A 255 15.77 19.37 -14.46
CA ALA A 255 16.22 18.09 -15.01
C ALA A 255 17.74 18.04 -15.24
N GLY A 256 18.41 19.18 -15.13
CA GLY A 256 19.85 19.34 -15.37
C GLY A 256 20.20 19.68 -16.82
N ASN A 257 19.24 20.03 -17.68
CA ASN A 257 19.55 20.56 -19.01
C ASN A 257 20.10 21.98 -18.89
N LEU A 258 21.05 22.32 -19.77
CA LEU A 258 21.85 23.52 -19.66
C LEU A 258 21.92 24.27 -20.99
N THR A 259 21.79 25.59 -20.90
CA THR A 259 22.02 26.52 -22.00
C THR A 259 23.07 27.54 -21.57
N GLU A 260 24.10 27.69 -22.41
CA GLU A 260 25.12 28.70 -22.26
C GLU A 260 25.04 29.72 -23.40
N GLU A 261 25.05 31.00 -23.03
CA GLU A 261 25.14 32.11 -23.96
C GLU A 261 26.30 33.01 -23.54
N THR A 262 27.06 33.53 -24.49
CA THR A 262 28.14 34.48 -24.23
C THR A 262 28.03 35.63 -25.20
N ILE A 263 28.00 36.84 -24.64
CA ILE A 263 28.03 38.08 -25.41
C ILE A 263 29.30 38.86 -25.08
N LYS A 264 29.78 39.60 -26.06
CA LYS A 264 30.89 40.55 -25.90
C LYS A 264 30.32 41.96 -25.95
N VAL A 265 30.78 42.82 -25.06
CA VAL A 265 30.48 44.26 -25.09
C VAL A 265 31.78 45.03 -24.90
N SER A 266 31.86 46.23 -25.44
CA SER A 266 33.04 47.09 -25.31
C SER A 266 32.71 48.30 -24.46
N TYR A 267 33.62 48.69 -23.58
CA TYR A 267 33.49 49.89 -22.75
C TYR A 267 34.69 50.82 -22.98
N VAL A 268 34.39 52.09 -23.21
CA VAL A 268 35.38 53.17 -23.36
C VAL A 268 35.06 54.30 -22.39
N ARG A 269 35.99 54.60 -21.48
CA ARG A 269 35.80 55.58 -20.40
C ARG A 269 35.65 57.04 -20.83
#